data_AF-A0A357Z7C8-F1
#
_entry.id   AF-A0A357Z7C8-F1
#
_cell.length_a   1.000
_cell.length_b   1.000
_cell.length_c   1.000
_cell.angle_alpha   90.00
_cell.angle_beta   90.00
_cell.angle_gamma   90.00
#
_symmetry.space_group_name_H-M   'P 1'
#
loop_
_entity.id
_entity.type
_entity.pdbx_description
1 polymer ?
#
loop_
_entity_poly.entity_id
_entity_poly.type
_entity_poly.pdbx_seq_one_letter_code
_entity_poly.pdbx_strand_id
1 'polypeptide(L)'
;NILYNYYQIKGVEINYDKPDEFLMSGPLQAKKGNAFANTILYAELCAQLEIDAEFINIPKQCIIAFYSSDWDDTEVYPNPQEYIQFYVEGTTGHAFSQKDLDQYFLRSNIEPKNMYYKKLSNIRIIKKLLIEFSKCFQSPTLQYKQKDLNDLADLLD
;
A
#
# COMPACT_ATOMS: atom_id res chain seq x y z
N ASN A 1 15.42 1.37 -7.77
CA ASN A 1 14.53 1.69 -6.64
C ASN A 1 15.38 1.96 -5.39
N ILE A 2 15.33 3.16 -4.83
CA ILE A 2 16.27 3.61 -3.78
C ILE A 2 16.09 2.86 -2.45
N LEU A 3 14.86 2.59 -2.02
CA LEU A 3 14.59 1.91 -0.75
C LEU A 3 15.16 0.49 -0.73
N TYR A 4 14.93 -0.27 -1.80
CA TYR A 4 15.31 -1.68 -1.87
C TYR A 4 16.76 -1.85 -2.35
N ASN A 5 17.20 -1.13 -3.38
CA ASN A 5 18.52 -1.37 -3.98
C ASN A 5 19.64 -0.57 -3.31
N TYR A 6 19.35 0.62 -2.75
CA TYR A 6 20.38 1.45 -2.12
C TYR A 6 20.34 1.27 -0.59
N TYR A 7 19.19 1.48 0.03
CA TYR A 7 19.04 1.33 1.49
C TYR A 7 18.94 -0.13 1.95
N GLN A 8 18.75 -1.07 1.03
CA GLN A 8 18.71 -2.51 1.28
C GLN A 8 17.53 -2.92 2.20
N ILE A 9 16.39 -2.22 2.08
CA ILE A 9 15.16 -2.65 2.73
C ILE A 9 14.71 -3.97 2.09
N LYS A 10 14.56 -5.00 2.91
CA LYS A 10 14.12 -6.33 2.52
C LYS A 10 12.62 -6.48 2.73
N GLY A 11 11.90 -6.68 1.64
CA GLY A 11 10.52 -7.14 1.69
C GLY A 11 10.37 -8.53 2.27
N VAL A 12 9.32 -8.71 3.06
CA VAL A 12 8.86 -10.03 3.47
C VAL A 12 7.39 -10.22 3.17
N GLU A 13 7.04 -11.46 2.89
CA GLU A 13 5.65 -11.89 2.75
C GLU A 13 4.86 -11.59 4.02
N ILE A 14 3.58 -11.28 3.86
CA ILE A 14 2.70 -11.01 4.99
C ILE A 14 2.63 -12.25 5.88
N ASN A 15 3.06 -12.08 7.14
CA ASN A 15 2.99 -13.10 8.16
C ASN A 15 2.33 -12.53 9.42
N TYR A 16 1.11 -12.99 9.72
CA TYR A 16 0.36 -12.52 10.88
C TYR A 16 0.94 -13.00 12.22
N ASP A 17 1.84 -13.99 12.23
CA ASP A 17 2.58 -14.40 13.43
C ASP A 17 3.73 -13.43 13.77
N LYS A 18 4.00 -12.44 12.91
CA LYS A 18 5.08 -11.45 13.03
C LYS A 18 4.51 -10.02 13.08
N PRO A 19 3.86 -9.61 14.19
CA PRO A 19 3.25 -8.28 14.33
C PRO A 19 4.23 -7.12 14.05
N ASP A 20 5.50 -7.26 14.43
CA ASP A 20 6.51 -6.23 14.21
C ASP A 20 6.73 -5.88 12.73
N GLU A 21 6.40 -6.78 11.80
CA GLU A 21 6.57 -6.56 10.35
C GLU A 21 5.50 -5.63 9.76
N PHE A 22 4.41 -5.37 10.49
CA PHE A 22 3.38 -4.39 10.13
C PHE A 22 3.70 -2.98 10.62
N LEU A 23 4.70 -2.82 11.48
CA LEU A 23 5.08 -1.51 12.02
C LEU A 23 5.90 -0.73 10.98
N MET A 24 5.52 0.53 10.74
CA MET A 24 6.23 1.43 9.81
C MET A 24 7.69 1.69 10.24
N SER A 25 8.01 1.53 11.52
CA SER A 25 9.38 1.64 12.03
C SER A 25 10.26 0.46 11.63
N GLY A 26 9.69 -0.70 11.28
CA GLY A 26 10.42 -1.92 10.94
C GLY A 26 11.43 -1.73 9.80
N PRO A 27 11.01 -1.24 8.61
CA PRO A 27 11.91 -0.96 7.50
C PRO A 27 13.03 0.03 7.84
N LEU A 28 12.77 1.00 8.72
CA LEU A 28 13.74 2.02 9.12
C LEU A 28 14.78 1.49 10.11
N GLN A 29 14.36 0.66 11.06
CA GLN A 29 15.22 0.16 12.14
C GLN A 29 15.94 -1.14 11.76
N ALA A 30 15.20 -2.08 11.18
CA ALA A 30 15.67 -3.45 10.92
C ALA A 30 15.91 -3.72 9.42
N LYS A 31 15.68 -2.73 8.55
CA LYS A 31 15.72 -2.89 7.08
C LYS A 31 14.82 -4.03 6.60
N LYS A 32 13.71 -4.26 7.30
CA LYS A 32 12.78 -5.35 7.02
C LYS A 32 11.36 -4.88 7.24
N GLY A 33 10.48 -5.11 6.27
CA GLY A 33 9.05 -4.87 6.43
C GLY A 33 8.22 -5.59 5.39
N ASN A 34 6.93 -5.73 5.70
CA ASN A 34 5.98 -6.30 4.77
C ASN A 34 5.52 -5.28 3.73
N ALA A 35 4.69 -5.74 2.79
CA ALA A 35 4.17 -4.91 1.71
C ALA A 35 3.48 -3.62 2.21
N PHE A 36 2.75 -3.65 3.33
CA PHE A 36 2.08 -2.46 3.87
C PHE A 36 3.09 -1.43 4.39
N ALA A 37 3.97 -1.83 5.30
CA ALA A 37 4.94 -0.94 5.92
C ALA A 37 5.86 -0.30 4.87
N ASN A 38 6.33 -1.10 3.91
CA ASN A 38 7.20 -0.62 2.84
C ASN A 38 6.47 0.31 1.86
N THR A 39 5.22 0.01 1.48
CA THR A 39 4.44 0.87 0.57
C THR A 39 4.15 2.21 1.21
N ILE A 40 3.78 2.24 2.50
CA ILE A 40 3.53 3.50 3.21
C ILE A 40 4.82 4.32 3.30
N LEU A 41 5.94 3.68 3.67
CA LEU A 41 7.24 4.36 3.73
C LEU A 41 7.64 4.93 2.36
N TYR A 42 7.37 4.19 1.28
CA TYR A 42 7.74 4.63 -0.06
C TYR A 42 6.83 5.78 -0.55
N ALA A 43 5.51 5.68 -0.35
CA ALA A 43 4.60 6.78 -0.69
C ALA A 43 4.97 8.07 0.08
N GLU A 44 5.27 7.95 1.38
CA GLU A 44 5.71 9.08 2.20
C GLU A 44 7.04 9.67 1.72
N LEU A 45 8.02 8.85 1.33
CA LEU A 45 9.27 9.32 0.77
C LEU A 45 9.05 10.07 -0.55
N CYS A 46 8.18 9.57 -1.42
CA CYS A 46 7.82 10.24 -2.67
C CYS A 46 7.17 11.60 -2.40
N ALA A 47 6.22 11.66 -1.45
CA ALA A 47 5.55 12.91 -1.08
C ALA A 47 6.55 13.97 -0.55
N GLN A 48 7.51 13.58 0.29
CA GLN A 48 8.57 14.49 0.78
C GLN A 48 9.52 14.98 -0.32
N LEU A 49 9.60 14.26 -1.44
CA LEU A 49 10.43 14.61 -2.60
C LEU A 49 9.62 15.31 -3.70
N GLU A 50 8.35 15.64 -3.44
CA GLU A 50 7.45 16.25 -4.43
C GLU A 50 7.33 15.39 -5.72
N ILE A 51 7.33 14.06 -5.56
CA ILE A 51 7.09 13.10 -6.63
C ILE A 51 5.64 12.65 -6.56
N ASP A 52 4.88 12.83 -7.65
CA ASP A 52 3.48 12.39 -7.78
C ASP A 52 3.38 10.86 -7.82
N ALA A 53 3.48 10.24 -6.65
CA ALA A 53 3.43 8.81 -6.45
C ALA A 53 2.54 8.46 -5.26
N GLU A 54 1.38 7.85 -5.54
CA GLU A 54 0.32 7.68 -4.55
C GLU A 54 0.01 6.21 -4.30
N PHE A 55 -0.30 5.86 -3.05
CA PHE A 55 -0.86 4.56 -2.72
C PHE A 55 -2.25 4.45 -3.35
N ILE A 56 -2.49 3.43 -4.17
CA ILE A 56 -3.80 3.15 -4.78
C ILE A 56 -4.46 1.88 -4.21
N ASN A 57 -5.80 1.83 -4.22
CA ASN A 57 -6.55 0.76 -3.55
C ASN A 57 -6.84 -0.44 -4.47
N ILE A 58 -5.80 -1.16 -4.87
CA ILE A 58 -5.94 -2.44 -5.59
C ILE A 58 -6.26 -3.55 -4.56
N PRO A 59 -7.31 -4.37 -4.78
CA PRO A 59 -7.64 -5.46 -3.87
C PRO A 59 -6.44 -6.39 -3.64
N LYS A 60 -6.15 -6.73 -2.38
CA LYS A 60 -5.06 -7.66 -1.97
C LYS A 60 -3.66 -7.28 -2.45
N GLN A 61 -3.44 -6.03 -2.84
CA GLN A 61 -2.13 -5.53 -3.26
C GLN A 61 -1.77 -4.25 -2.50
N CYS A 62 -0.46 -4.03 -2.31
CA CYS A 62 0.07 -2.76 -1.82
C CYS A 62 0.92 -2.17 -2.94
N ILE A 63 0.36 -1.20 -3.65
CA ILE A 63 0.90 -0.64 -4.90
C ILE A 63 0.90 0.87 -4.82
N ILE A 64 1.96 1.46 -5.36
CA ILE A 64 2.08 2.89 -5.64
C ILE A 64 1.92 3.11 -7.15
N ALA A 65 1.07 4.05 -7.55
CA ALA A 65 0.99 4.54 -8.92
C ALA A 65 1.85 5.80 -9.06
N PHE A 66 2.71 5.85 -10.08
CA PHE A 66 3.49 7.02 -10.43
C PHE A 66 2.78 7.77 -11.55
N TYR A 67 2.32 8.98 -11.25
CA TYR A 67 1.53 9.79 -12.16
C TYR A 67 2.40 10.69 -13.03
N SER A 68 1.87 11.07 -14.19
CA SER A 68 2.44 12.14 -15.02
C SER A 68 2.09 13.51 -14.44
N SER A 69 2.87 14.53 -14.82
CA SER A 69 2.78 15.90 -14.28
C SER A 69 1.47 16.63 -14.61
N ASP A 70 0.64 16.08 -15.51
CA ASP A 70 -0.68 16.58 -15.89
C ASP A 70 -1.83 15.91 -15.12
N TRP A 71 -1.51 15.04 -14.16
CA TRP A 71 -2.47 14.46 -13.24
C TRP A 71 -2.93 15.49 -12.19
N ASP A 72 -4.25 15.64 -12.05
CA ASP A 72 -4.87 16.39 -10.96
C ASP A 72 -5.91 15.52 -10.24
N ASP A 73 -5.65 15.17 -8.98
CA ASP A 73 -6.54 14.29 -8.23
C ASP A 73 -7.92 14.88 -7.90
N THR A 74 -8.09 16.19 -8.08
CA THR A 74 -9.35 16.91 -7.87
C THR A 74 -10.28 16.81 -9.09
N GLU A 75 -9.73 16.47 -10.25
CA GLU A 75 -10.46 16.34 -11.50
C GLU A 75 -11.14 14.98 -11.68
N VAL A 76 -12.11 14.95 -12.60
CA VAL A 76 -12.87 13.73 -12.93
C VAL A 76 -12.46 13.23 -14.32
N TYR A 77 -11.53 12.28 -14.34
CA TYR A 77 -11.12 11.62 -15.57
C TYR A 77 -11.96 10.36 -15.87
N PRO A 78 -12.38 10.15 -17.13
CA PRO A 78 -13.01 8.91 -17.55
C PRO A 78 -12.02 7.73 -17.55
N ASN A 79 -10.73 7.99 -17.80
CA ASN A 79 -9.66 6.99 -17.85
C ASN A 79 -8.44 7.44 -17.03
N PRO A 80 -8.50 7.45 -15.68
CA PRO A 80 -7.39 7.93 -14.85
C PRO A 80 -6.07 7.19 -15.09
N GLN A 81 -6.13 5.92 -15.53
CA GLN A 81 -4.96 5.11 -15.83
C GLN A 81 -4.09 5.66 -16.97
N GLU A 82 -4.62 6.54 -17.83
CA GLU A 82 -3.85 7.17 -18.90
C GLU A 82 -2.79 8.15 -18.37
N TYR A 83 -2.97 8.62 -17.13
CA TYR A 83 -2.05 9.51 -16.42
C TYR A 83 -1.05 8.75 -15.55
N ILE A 84 -1.06 7.41 -15.56
CA ILE A 84 -0.14 6.61 -14.76
C ILE A 84 0.97 6.08 -15.66
N GLN A 85 2.21 6.45 -15.33
CA GLN A 85 3.39 6.05 -16.09
C GLN A 85 3.79 4.60 -15.82
N PHE A 86 3.76 4.20 -14.54
CA PHE A 86 4.04 2.84 -14.08
C PHE A 86 3.58 2.68 -12.63
N TYR A 87 3.64 1.44 -12.16
CA TYR A 87 3.31 1.06 -10.80
C TYR A 87 4.52 0.46 -10.10
N VAL A 88 4.54 0.51 -8.77
CA VAL A 88 5.55 -0.20 -7.97
C VAL A 88 4.88 -0.98 -6.85
N GLU A 89 5.26 -2.25 -6.70
CA GLU A 89 4.73 -3.11 -5.63
C GLU A 89 5.59 -3.04 -4.36
N GLY A 90 4.94 -3.08 -3.19
CA GLY A 90 5.54 -2.81 -1.88
C GLY A 90 6.46 -3.87 -1.30
N THR A 91 6.53 -5.07 -1.87
CA THR A 91 7.37 -6.13 -1.29
C THR A 91 8.78 -6.05 -1.85
N THR A 92 8.93 -6.02 -3.16
CA THR A 92 10.24 -6.03 -3.82
C THR A 92 10.63 -4.68 -4.40
N GLY A 93 9.68 -3.74 -4.49
CA GLY A 93 9.89 -2.48 -5.19
C GLY A 93 9.99 -2.64 -6.70
N HIS A 94 9.54 -3.77 -7.25
CA HIS A 94 9.48 -4.04 -8.68
C HIS A 94 8.48 -3.12 -9.36
N ALA A 95 8.91 -2.50 -10.46
CA ALA A 95 8.06 -1.65 -11.28
C ALA A 95 7.36 -2.49 -12.36
N PHE A 96 6.08 -2.21 -12.62
CA PHE A 96 5.29 -2.93 -13.62
C PHE A 96 4.34 -1.99 -14.38
N SER A 97 3.87 -2.46 -15.54
CA SER A 97 3.08 -1.66 -16.48
C SER A 97 1.56 -1.76 -16.23
N GLN A 98 0.79 -0.87 -16.86
CA GLN A 98 -0.67 -0.98 -16.91
C GLN A 98 -1.13 -2.35 -17.43
N LYS A 99 -0.46 -2.90 -18.45
CA LYS A 99 -0.78 -4.21 -19.01
C LYS A 99 -0.63 -5.32 -17.96
N ASP A 100 0.38 -5.23 -17.09
CA ASP A 100 0.58 -6.21 -16.02
C ASP A 100 -0.53 -6.12 -14.97
N LEU A 101 -0.98 -4.90 -14.64
CA LEU A 101 -2.11 -4.68 -13.74
C LEU A 101 -3.44 -5.20 -14.34
N ASP A 102 -3.67 -5.00 -15.64
CA ASP A 102 -4.83 -5.55 -16.34
C ASP A 102 -4.84 -7.08 -16.29
N GLN A 103 -3.67 -7.71 -16.49
CA GLN A 103 -3.51 -9.15 -16.35
C GLN A 103 -3.80 -9.63 -14.92
N TYR A 104 -3.39 -8.86 -13.90
CA TYR A 104 -3.73 -9.15 -12.51
C TYR A 104 -5.25 -9.11 -12.28
N PHE A 105 -5.94 -8.10 -12.80
CA PHE A 105 -7.40 -7.99 -12.70
C PHE A 105 -8.12 -9.17 -13.36
N LEU A 106 -7.70 -9.54 -14.57
CA LEU A 106 -8.25 -10.71 -15.29
C LEU A 106 -8.07 -12.00 -14.48
N ARG A 107 -6.86 -12.28 -14.00
CA ARG A 107 -6.57 -13.50 -13.21
C ARG A 107 -7.31 -13.53 -11.87
N SER A 108 -7.57 -12.37 -11.30
CA SER A 108 -8.23 -12.22 -9.99
C SER A 108 -9.75 -12.06 -10.10
N ASN A 109 -10.30 -12.08 -11.31
CA ASN A 109 -11.72 -11.82 -11.59
C ASN A 109 -12.20 -10.49 -10.97
N ILE A 110 -11.39 -9.44 -11.10
CA ILE A 110 -11.69 -8.09 -10.63
C ILE A 110 -12.06 -7.25 -11.85
N GLU A 111 -13.24 -6.63 -11.81
CA GLU A 111 -13.65 -5.64 -12.80
C GLU A 111 -12.86 -4.34 -12.59
N PRO A 112 -12.15 -3.80 -13.61
CA PRO A 112 -11.46 -2.52 -13.50
C PRO A 112 -12.44 -1.37 -13.21
N LYS A 113 -12.08 -0.49 -12.28
CA LYS A 113 -12.89 0.68 -11.90
C LYS A 113 -11.98 1.88 -11.73
N ASN A 114 -12.46 3.07 -12.10
CA ASN A 114 -11.68 4.31 -11.99
C ASN A 114 -11.15 4.56 -10.57
N MET A 115 -11.90 4.15 -9.54
CA MET A 115 -11.48 4.27 -8.14
C MET A 115 -10.19 3.51 -7.80
N TYR A 116 -9.81 2.50 -8.58
CA TYR A 116 -8.57 1.73 -8.38
C TYR A 116 -7.33 2.48 -8.84
N TYR A 117 -7.49 3.52 -9.65
CA TYR A 117 -6.41 4.34 -10.20
C TYR A 117 -6.33 5.72 -9.54
N LYS A 118 -7.11 5.95 -8.48
CA LYS A 118 -7.08 7.18 -7.70
C LYS A 118 -6.34 6.97 -6.38
N LYS A 119 -5.72 8.05 -5.87
CA LYS A 119 -5.05 8.03 -4.58
C LYS A 119 -5.99 7.56 -3.47
N LEU A 120 -5.46 6.73 -2.59
CA LEU A 120 -6.13 6.32 -1.37
C LEU A 120 -5.84 7.36 -0.29
N SER A 121 -6.88 7.93 0.32
CA SER A 121 -6.70 8.90 1.41
C SER A 121 -5.91 8.30 2.59
N ASN A 122 -5.12 9.12 3.27
CA ASN A 122 -4.36 8.70 4.47
C ASN A 122 -5.24 8.02 5.53
N ILE A 123 -6.47 8.51 5.76
CA ILE A 123 -7.42 7.90 6.69
C ILE A 123 -7.70 6.44 6.32
N ARG A 124 -8.00 6.17 5.04
CA ARG A 124 -8.23 4.81 4.52
C ARG A 124 -6.97 3.95 4.51
N ILE A 125 -5.78 4.52 4.28
CA ILE A 125 -4.50 3.81 4.40
C ILE A 125 -4.30 3.33 5.85
N ILE A 126 -4.47 4.23 6.82
CA ILE A 126 -4.36 3.92 8.25
C ILE A 126 -5.39 2.87 8.65
N LYS A 127 -6.65 3.02 8.22
CA LYS A 127 -7.71 2.03 8.46
C LYS A 127 -7.34 0.64 7.94
N LYS A 128 -6.85 0.54 6.70
CA LYS A 128 -6.37 -0.73 6.13
C LYS A 128 -5.24 -1.31 6.96
N LEU A 129 -4.25 -0.50 7.35
CA LEU A 129 -3.13 -0.97 8.18
C LEU A 129 -3.62 -1.52 9.52
N LEU A 130 -4.54 -0.83 10.20
CA LEU A 130 -5.10 -1.29 11.48
C LEU A 130 -5.85 -2.62 11.34
N ILE A 131 -6.70 -2.77 10.31
CA ILE A 131 -7.44 -4.01 10.04
C ILE A 131 -6.49 -5.17 9.73
N GLU A 132 -5.42 -4.91 8.99
CA GLU A 132 -4.45 -5.94 8.64
C GLU A 132 -3.57 -6.30 9.85
N PHE A 133 -3.19 -5.32 10.66
CA PHE A 133 -2.44 -5.53 11.89
C PHE A 133 -3.25 -6.24 12.98
N SER A 134 -4.56 -6.00 13.07
CA SER A 134 -5.44 -6.66 14.05
C SER A 134 -5.50 -8.17 13.85
N LYS A 135 -5.27 -8.66 12.63
CA LYS A 135 -5.21 -10.09 12.31
C LYS A 135 -4.01 -10.80 12.96
N CYS A 136 -3.01 -10.08 13.45
CA CYS A 136 -1.90 -10.66 14.21
C CYS A 136 -2.29 -11.17 15.61
N PHE A 137 -3.46 -10.76 16.13
CA PHE A 137 -3.82 -10.97 17.53
C PHE A 137 -5.05 -11.87 17.70
N GLN A 138 -4.97 -13.11 17.20
CA GLN A 138 -6.09 -14.07 17.24
C GLN A 138 -6.12 -14.96 18.48
N SER A 139 -5.05 -14.99 19.28
CA SER A 139 -5.01 -15.82 20.49
C SER A 139 -5.97 -15.28 21.56
N PRO A 140 -6.61 -16.16 22.37
CA PRO A 140 -7.55 -15.72 23.41
C PRO A 140 -6.97 -14.68 24.38
N THR A 141 -5.66 -14.77 24.68
CA THR A 141 -4.98 -13.85 25.60
C THR A 141 -4.68 -12.47 24.99
N LEU A 142 -4.69 -12.36 23.66
CA LEU A 142 -4.40 -11.11 22.93
C LEU A 142 -5.62 -10.55 22.20
N GLN A 143 -6.79 -11.20 22.31
CA GLN A 143 -8.00 -10.81 21.61
C GLN A 143 -8.43 -9.36 21.90
N TYR A 144 -8.12 -8.83 23.08
CA TYR A 144 -8.37 -7.41 23.38
C TYR A 144 -7.61 -6.48 22.43
N LYS A 145 -6.37 -6.80 22.04
CA LYS A 145 -5.59 -5.98 21.08
C LYS A 145 -6.22 -5.98 19.70
N GLN A 146 -6.70 -7.15 19.25
CA GLN A 146 -7.42 -7.26 17.98
C GLN A 146 -8.67 -6.39 18.02
N LYS A 147 -9.44 -6.48 19.10
CA LYS A 147 -10.65 -5.68 19.27
C LYS A 147 -10.33 -4.18 19.26
N ASP A 148 -9.37 -3.73 20.06
CA ASP A 148 -8.99 -2.31 20.14
C ASP A 148 -8.56 -1.76 18.76
N LEU A 149 -7.79 -2.53 17.98
CA LEU A 149 -7.38 -2.13 16.63
C LEU A 149 -8.55 -2.05 15.64
N ASN A 150 -9.50 -2.98 15.72
CA ASN A 150 -10.71 -2.94 14.89
C ASN A 150 -11.63 -1.78 15.29
N ASP A 151 -11.84 -1.57 16.60
CA ASP A 151 -12.63 -0.45 17.11
C ASP A 151 -12.02 0.90 16.66
N LEU A 152 -10.68 1.04 16.69
CA LEU A 152 -10.00 2.22 16.15
C LEU A 152 -10.17 2.36 14.63
N ALA A 153 -10.10 1.26 13.88
CA ALA A 153 -10.32 1.28 12.43
C ALA A 153 -11.75 1.71 12.07
N ASP A 154 -12.73 1.31 12.87
CA ASP A 154 -14.14 1.65 12.67
C ASP A 154 -14.44 3.13 12.94
N LEU A 155 -13.62 3.82 13.75
CA LEU A 155 -13.70 5.28 13.96
C LEU A 155 -13.17 6.11 12.78
N LEU A 156 -12.46 5.49 11.83
CA LEU A 156 -11.89 6.14 10.67
C LEU A 156 -12.85 5.97 9.48
N ASP A 157 -13.52 7.03 9.03
CA ASP A 157 -14.44 7.03 7.88
C ASP A 157 -13.71 7.19 6.52
#